data_AF-M5RKG9-F1
#
_entry.id   AF-M5RKG9-F1
#
_cell.length_a   1.000
_cell.length_b   1.000
_cell.length_c   1.000
_cell.angle_alpha   90.00
_cell.angle_beta   90.00
_cell.angle_gamma   90.00
#
_symmetry.space_group_name_H-M   'P 1'
#
loop_
_entity.id
_entity.type
_entity.pdbx_description
1 polymer ?
#
loop_
_entity_poly.entity_id
_entity_poly.type
_entity_poly.pdbx_seq_one_letter_code
_entity_poly.pdbx_strand_id
1 'polypeptide(L)'
;MYQLSCPHCQNVILVTPSQAGDRVSCSSCEQSVAVPRLGELKQLPRDESQTSETDREPPYNEAGSAQTFGTLALGLICTASLLIAAYCGIRWALIDAPVTTEIHLQEVRDVYPTRNPAELLREYEQMEETGLELPVPYGYKRVQMLKQGWGQNAAIAGGVAVLTLIGAILFASSGRSRRQ
;
A
#
# COMPACT_ATOMS: atom_id res chain seq x y z
N MET A 1 -3.82 -43.97 -17.78
CA MET A 1 -3.09 -45.25 -17.95
C MET A 1 -4.09 -46.29 -18.45
N TYR A 2 -3.64 -47.38 -19.06
CA TYR A 2 -4.51 -48.46 -19.55
C TYR A 2 -4.30 -49.72 -18.71
N GLN A 3 -5.37 -50.48 -18.47
CA GLN A 3 -5.32 -51.76 -17.75
C GLN A 3 -5.16 -52.90 -18.76
N LEU A 4 -4.12 -53.71 -18.60
CA LEU A 4 -3.88 -54.93 -19.37
C LEU A 4 -3.91 -56.14 -18.42
N SER A 5 -4.79 -57.10 -18.67
CA SER A 5 -4.80 -58.35 -17.89
C SER A 5 -3.68 -59.28 -18.36
N CYS A 6 -2.87 -59.77 -17.42
CA CYS A 6 -1.80 -60.73 -17.71
C CYS A 6 -2.39 -62.07 -18.20
N PRO A 7 -1.94 -62.64 -19.33
CA PRO A 7 -2.46 -63.91 -19.82
C PRO A 7 -2.07 -65.12 -18.95
N HIS A 8 -1.06 -64.97 -18.09
CA HIS A 8 -0.54 -66.06 -17.27
C HIS A 8 -1.13 -66.12 -15.85
N CYS A 9 -1.39 -64.97 -15.23
CA CYS A 9 -1.90 -64.91 -13.86
C CYS A 9 -3.19 -64.10 -13.71
N GLN A 10 -3.74 -63.58 -14.82
CA GLN A 10 -4.95 -62.75 -14.87
C GLN A 10 -4.88 -61.46 -14.04
N ASN A 11 -3.72 -61.14 -13.46
CA ASN A 11 -3.53 -59.92 -12.69
C ASN A 11 -3.49 -58.69 -13.60
N VAL A 12 -4.00 -57.56 -13.10
CA VAL A 12 -4.12 -56.32 -13.86
C VAL A 12 -2.79 -55.56 -13.82
N ILE A 13 -2.22 -55.29 -14.99
CA ILE A 13 -1.00 -54.53 -15.19
C ILE A 13 -1.37 -53.13 -15.70
N LEU A 14 -0.90 -52.10 -15.02
CA LEU A 14 -1.05 -50.71 -15.47
C LEU A 14 0.05 -50.38 -16.47
N VAL A 15 -0.33 -50.12 -17.72
CA VAL A 15 0.60 -49.76 -18.81
C VAL A 15 0.36 -48.32 -19.28
N THR A 16 1.44 -47.61 -19.60
CA THR A 16 1.38 -46.27 -20.18
C THR A 16 1.31 -46.33 -21.71
N PRO A 17 0.77 -45.31 -22.39
CA PRO A 17 0.73 -45.28 -23.86
C PRO A 17 2.12 -45.32 -24.52
N SER A 18 3.14 -44.87 -23.79
CA SER A 18 4.55 -44.90 -24.21
C SER A 18 5.16 -46.30 -24.23
N GLN A 19 4.53 -47.29 -23.59
CA GLN A 19 4.98 -48.69 -23.55
C GLN A 19 4.25 -49.57 -24.59
N ALA A 20 3.49 -48.95 -25.49
CA ALA A 20 2.74 -49.65 -26.52
C ALA A 20 3.67 -50.32 -27.54
N GLY A 21 3.59 -51.65 -27.65
CA GLY A 21 4.48 -52.46 -28.49
C GLY A 21 5.73 -52.98 -27.78
N ASP A 22 5.96 -52.59 -26.52
CA ASP A 22 7.06 -53.10 -25.70
C ASP A 22 6.66 -54.33 -24.88
N ARG A 23 7.64 -54.95 -24.21
CA ARG A 23 7.43 -56.06 -23.26
C ARG A 23 7.58 -55.55 -21.84
N VAL A 24 6.57 -55.79 -21.01
CA VAL A 24 6.55 -55.40 -19.60
C VAL A 24 6.46 -56.64 -18.74
N SER A 25 7.28 -56.73 -17.69
CA SER A 25 7.24 -57.84 -16.74
C SER A 25 6.05 -57.68 -15.79
N CYS A 26 5.26 -58.75 -15.61
CA CYS A 26 4.15 -58.74 -14.67
C CYS A 26 4.68 -58.72 -13.23
N SER A 27 4.17 -57.81 -12.39
CA SER A 27 4.57 -57.71 -10.98
C SER A 27 4.19 -58.90 -10.09
N SER A 28 3.30 -59.79 -10.58
CA SER A 28 2.79 -60.91 -9.80
C SER A 28 3.36 -62.27 -10.21
N CYS A 29 3.75 -62.46 -11.47
CA CYS A 29 4.34 -63.71 -11.94
C CYS A 29 5.71 -63.54 -12.58
N GLU A 30 6.23 -62.31 -12.62
CA GLU A 30 7.53 -61.91 -13.20
C GLU A 30 7.72 -62.27 -14.68
N GLN A 31 6.71 -62.86 -15.32
CA GLN A 31 6.73 -63.21 -16.74
C GLN A 31 6.64 -61.96 -17.61
N SER A 32 7.41 -61.94 -18.70
CA SER A 32 7.36 -60.89 -19.72
C SER A 32 6.06 -60.97 -20.54
N VAL A 33 5.21 -59.96 -20.43
CA VAL A 33 3.95 -59.84 -21.18
C VAL A 33 4.12 -58.82 -22.31
N ALA A 34 3.70 -59.16 -23.52
CA ALA A 34 3.73 -58.24 -24.66
C ALA A 34 2.58 -57.23 -24.56
N VAL A 35 2.89 -55.93 -24.60
CA VAL A 35 1.89 -54.87 -24.62
C VAL A 35 1.39 -54.69 -26.06
N PRO A 36 0.07 -54.79 -26.32
CA PRO A 36 -0.51 -54.60 -27.64
C PRO A 36 -0.14 -53.24 -28.26
N ARG A 37 -0.17 -53.14 -29.58
CA ARG A 37 0.13 -51.88 -30.29
C ARG A 37 -0.94 -50.83 -29.99
N LEU A 38 -0.56 -49.55 -30.09
CA LEU A 38 -1.38 -48.37 -29.76
C LEU A 38 -2.82 -48.38 -30.35
N GLY A 39 -3.04 -49.05 -31.48
CA GLY A 39 -4.35 -49.19 -32.11
C GLY A 39 -5.35 -50.06 -31.32
N GLU A 40 -4.87 -51.06 -30.57
CA GLU A 40 -5.69 -52.00 -29.79
C GLU A 40 -5.82 -51.57 -28.32
N LEU A 41 -4.85 -50.82 -27.80
CA LEU A 41 -4.91 -50.21 -26.46
C LEU A 41 -6.10 -49.25 -26.29
N LYS A 42 -6.58 -48.64 -27.37
CA LYS A 42 -7.72 -47.71 -27.37
C LYS A 42 -9.07 -48.40 -27.13
N GLN A 43 -9.13 -49.74 -27.22
CA GLN A 43 -10.33 -50.55 -27.02
C GLN A 43 -10.44 -51.13 -25.60
N LEU A 44 -9.40 -51.00 -24.77
CA LEU A 44 -9.44 -51.45 -23.38
C LEU A 44 -10.23 -50.46 -22.51
N PRO A 45 -11.08 -50.95 -21.57
CA PRO A 45 -11.83 -50.10 -20.65
C PRO A 45 -10.87 -49.18 -19.90
N ARG A 46 -11.08 -47.86 -20.02
CA ARG A 46 -10.34 -46.88 -19.22
C ARG A 46 -10.87 -46.95 -17.81
N ASP A 47 -9.95 -47.03 -16.85
CA ASP A 47 -10.29 -46.92 -15.44
C ASP A 47 -10.70 -45.47 -15.15
N GLU A 48 -12.00 -45.22 -14.96
CA GLU A 48 -12.58 -43.90 -14.70
C GLU A 48 -12.35 -43.43 -13.24
N SER A 49 -11.70 -44.24 -12.41
CA SER A 49 -11.57 -44.01 -10.96
C SER A 49 -10.50 -42.98 -10.54
N GLN A 50 -9.89 -42.24 -11.47
CA GLN A 50 -8.99 -41.11 -11.15
C GLN A 50 -9.26 -39.81 -11.93
N THR A 51 -10.50 -39.60 -12.38
CA THR A 51 -10.92 -38.30 -12.95
C THR A 51 -11.47 -37.37 -11.86
N SER A 52 -10.74 -37.19 -10.77
CA SER A 52 -11.10 -36.26 -9.69
C SER A 52 -9.90 -35.58 -9.02
N GLU A 53 -8.79 -35.38 -9.75
CA GLU A 53 -7.62 -34.64 -9.23
C GLU A 53 -7.09 -33.53 -10.15
N THR A 54 -7.78 -33.17 -11.24
CA THR A 54 -7.38 -32.04 -12.10
C THR A 54 -8.35 -30.84 -12.03
N ASP A 55 -9.26 -30.84 -11.06
CA ASP A 55 -10.10 -29.68 -10.69
C ASP A 55 -9.89 -29.28 -9.23
N ARG A 56 -8.67 -29.46 -8.70
CA ARG A 56 -8.25 -28.62 -7.58
C ARG A 56 -7.87 -27.26 -8.15
N GLU A 57 -8.87 -26.38 -8.22
CA GLU A 57 -8.60 -24.95 -8.10
C GLU A 57 -7.59 -24.76 -6.96
N PRO A 58 -6.50 -23.98 -7.16
CA PRO A 58 -5.60 -23.69 -6.06
C PRO A 58 -6.46 -23.10 -4.93
N PRO A 59 -6.27 -23.52 -3.66
CA PRO A 59 -7.04 -22.97 -2.57
C PRO A 59 -6.81 -21.46 -2.61
N TYR A 60 -7.89 -20.73 -2.93
CA TYR A 60 -7.90 -19.28 -2.96
C TYR A 60 -7.51 -18.82 -1.55
N ASN A 61 -6.24 -18.46 -1.41
CA ASN A 61 -5.62 -18.13 -0.14
C ASN A 61 -6.00 -16.69 0.19
N GLU A 62 -7.29 -16.52 0.50
CA GLU A 62 -7.98 -15.26 0.78
C GLU A 62 -7.32 -14.48 1.92
N ALA A 63 -6.61 -15.19 2.82
CA ALA A 63 -5.82 -14.61 3.90
C ALA A 63 -4.58 -13.83 3.43
N GLY A 64 -4.02 -14.12 2.25
CA GLY A 64 -2.83 -13.44 1.71
C GLY A 64 -3.14 -12.23 0.82
N SER A 65 -4.26 -12.25 0.10
CA SER A 65 -4.64 -11.16 -0.81
C SER A 65 -5.06 -9.90 -0.03
N ALA A 66 -5.90 -10.03 0.99
CA ALA A 66 -6.35 -8.89 1.80
C ALA A 66 -5.18 -8.13 2.46
N GLN A 67 -4.15 -8.85 2.92
CA GLN A 67 -2.96 -8.25 3.55
C GLN A 67 -2.05 -7.54 2.55
N THR A 68 -1.85 -8.12 1.35
CA THR A 68 -1.07 -7.47 0.29
C THR A 68 -1.77 -6.22 -0.22
N PHE A 69 -3.09 -6.25 -0.39
CA PHE A 69 -3.87 -5.05 -0.72
C PHE A 69 -3.80 -3.98 0.38
N GLY A 70 -3.93 -4.37 1.65
CA GLY A 70 -3.86 -3.43 2.78
C GLY A 70 -2.48 -2.75 2.91
N THR A 71 -1.41 -3.53 2.78
CA THR A 71 -0.03 -2.99 2.83
C THR A 71 0.29 -2.11 1.62
N LEU A 72 -0.17 -2.49 0.41
CA LEU A 72 -0.04 -1.66 -0.79
C LEU A 72 -0.79 -0.34 -0.63
N ALA A 73 -2.04 -0.38 -0.17
CA ALA A 73 -2.84 0.82 0.03
C ALA A 73 -2.24 1.76 1.08
N LEU A 74 -1.80 1.23 2.22
CA LEU A 74 -1.10 2.03 3.26
C LEU A 74 0.22 2.59 2.75
N GLY A 75 0.97 1.84 1.94
CA GLY A 75 2.19 2.31 1.29
C GLY A 75 1.93 3.47 0.30
N LEU A 76 0.87 3.39 -0.49
CA LEU A 76 0.46 4.48 -1.40
C LEU A 76 0.02 5.72 -0.63
N ILE A 77 -0.74 5.57 0.47
CA ILE A 77 -1.13 6.70 1.31
C ILE A 77 0.11 7.31 2.00
N CYS A 78 1.03 6.49 2.48
CA CYS A 78 2.29 6.94 3.09
C CYS A 78 3.13 7.75 2.10
N THR A 79 3.28 7.27 0.86
CA THR A 79 4.05 7.99 -0.17
C THR A 79 3.37 9.29 -0.57
N ALA A 80 2.06 9.30 -0.78
CA ALA A 80 1.30 10.51 -1.08
C ALA A 80 1.41 11.55 0.04
N SER A 81 1.27 11.13 1.29
CA SER A 81 1.40 12.02 2.45
C SER A 81 2.82 12.58 2.62
N LEU A 82 3.87 11.80 2.33
CA LEU A 82 5.25 12.30 2.30
C LEU A 82 5.47 13.35 1.21
N LEU A 83 4.91 13.15 0.01
CA LEU A 83 5.00 14.14 -1.07
C LEU A 83 4.30 15.46 -0.70
N ILE A 84 3.11 15.38 -0.09
CA ILE A 84 2.37 16.55 0.40
C ILE A 84 3.16 17.25 1.51
N ALA A 85 3.70 16.48 2.47
CA ALA A 85 4.51 17.03 3.55
C ALA A 85 5.77 17.73 3.03
N ALA A 86 6.46 17.13 2.06
CA ALA A 86 7.64 17.70 1.43
C ALA A 86 7.30 18.99 0.68
N TYR A 87 6.23 19.00 -0.13
CA TYR A 87 5.79 20.19 -0.84
C TYR A 87 5.43 21.34 0.13
N CYS A 88 4.64 21.04 1.16
CA CYS A 88 4.27 22.03 2.19
C CYS A 88 5.51 22.52 2.96
N GLY A 89 6.46 21.64 3.27
CA GLY A 89 7.72 21.98 3.94
C GLY A 89 8.61 22.89 3.10
N ILE A 90 8.72 22.63 1.80
CA ILE A 90 9.45 23.51 0.87
C ILE A 90 8.78 24.88 0.81
N ARG A 91 7.45 24.93 0.65
CA ARG A 91 6.70 26.19 0.66
C ARG A 91 6.87 26.95 1.97
N TRP A 92 6.86 26.25 3.10
CA TRP A 92 7.12 26.83 4.42
C TRP A 92 8.53 27.44 4.51
N ALA A 93 9.54 26.72 4.02
CA ALA A 93 10.93 27.15 4.06
C ALA A 93 11.21 28.36 3.15
N LEU A 94 10.52 28.44 2.01
CA LEU A 94 10.69 29.55 1.04
C LEU A 94 9.96 30.84 1.43
N ILE A 95 9.03 30.81 2.39
CA ILE A 95 8.35 32.02 2.84
C ILE A 95 9.22 32.72 3.89
N ASP A 96 9.73 33.89 3.56
CA ASP A 96 10.39 34.78 4.51
C ASP A 96 9.35 35.55 5.34
N ALA A 97 9.43 35.40 6.66
CA ALA A 97 8.59 36.11 7.62
C ALA A 97 9.49 36.78 8.68
N PRO A 98 10.26 37.81 8.30
CA PRO A 98 11.28 38.40 9.17
C PRO A 98 10.68 39.20 10.33
N VAL A 99 9.52 39.83 10.12
CA VAL A 99 8.84 40.64 11.13
C VAL A 99 7.83 39.80 11.88
N THR A 100 8.05 39.66 13.19
CA THR A 100 7.12 39.02 14.11
C THR A 100 6.25 40.06 14.80
N THR A 101 5.16 39.61 15.42
CA THR A 101 4.33 40.50 16.27
C THR A 101 5.17 41.16 17.37
N GLU A 102 6.14 40.44 17.94
CA GLU A 102 7.01 40.99 18.99
C GLU A 102 7.90 42.12 18.46
N ILE A 103 8.54 41.90 17.31
CA ILE A 103 9.38 42.92 16.66
C ILE A 103 8.55 44.16 16.33
N HIS A 104 7.34 43.97 15.80
CA HIS A 104 6.46 45.09 15.50
C HIS A 104 6.01 45.85 16.76
N LEU A 105 5.67 45.13 17.85
CA LEU A 105 5.31 45.77 19.11
C LEU A 105 6.49 46.55 19.72
N GLN A 106 7.71 46.02 19.59
CA GLN A 106 8.91 46.71 20.02
C GLN A 106 9.17 47.96 19.18
N GLU A 107 9.08 47.86 17.85
CA GLU A 107 9.20 49.00 16.94
C GLU A 107 8.18 50.10 17.27
N VAL A 108 6.92 49.72 17.48
CA VAL A 108 5.88 50.67 17.93
C VAL A 108 6.26 51.28 19.27
N ARG A 109 6.72 50.49 20.24
CA ARG A 109 7.12 51.01 21.56
C ARG A 109 8.29 51.99 21.49
N ASP A 110 9.23 51.78 20.59
CA ASP A 110 10.42 52.60 20.43
C ASP A 110 10.12 53.89 19.65
N VAL A 111 9.28 53.81 18.61
CA VAL A 111 8.97 54.94 17.71
C VAL A 111 7.86 55.83 18.27
N TYR A 112 6.82 55.25 18.88
CA TYR A 112 5.63 55.99 19.28
C TYR A 112 5.91 57.16 20.26
N PRO A 113 6.82 57.03 21.25
CA PRO A 113 7.17 58.15 22.14
C PRO A 113 7.89 59.31 21.43
N THR A 114 8.48 59.06 20.27
CA THR A 114 9.24 60.08 19.50
C THR A 114 8.37 60.85 18.51
N ARG A 115 7.10 60.45 18.33
CA ARG A 115 6.17 61.12 17.42
C ARG A 115 5.76 62.50 17.94
N ASN A 116 5.46 63.39 17.02
CA ASN A 116 4.99 64.73 17.35
C ASN A 116 3.62 64.65 18.05
N PRO A 117 3.40 65.34 19.18
CA PRO A 117 2.10 65.38 19.86
C PRO A 117 0.92 65.74 18.95
N ALA A 118 1.13 66.60 17.95
CA ALA A 118 0.09 66.97 16.99
C ALA A 118 -0.34 65.81 16.07
N GLU A 119 0.57 64.88 15.76
CA GLU A 119 0.25 63.69 14.96
C GLU A 119 -0.56 62.68 15.79
N LEU A 120 -0.21 62.52 17.06
CA LEU A 120 -0.93 61.64 17.99
C LEU A 120 -2.38 62.12 18.19
N LEU A 121 -2.59 63.44 18.30
CA LEU A 121 -3.93 64.02 18.43
C LEU A 121 -4.79 63.73 17.18
N ARG A 122 -4.20 63.82 15.98
CA ARG A 122 -4.88 63.48 14.73
C ARG A 122 -5.21 61.99 14.61
N GLU A 123 -4.29 61.11 15.00
CA GLU A 123 -4.58 59.66 15.04
C GLU A 123 -5.74 59.36 15.99
N TYR A 124 -5.78 60.02 17.15
CA TYR A 124 -6.88 59.88 18.11
C TYR A 124 -8.22 60.36 17.53
N GLU A 125 -8.28 61.56 16.97
CA GLU A 125 -9.48 62.10 16.31
C GLU A 125 -9.95 61.16 15.18
N GLN A 126 -9.02 60.63 14.38
CA GLN A 126 -9.33 59.67 13.33
C GLN A 126 -9.93 58.36 13.88
N MET A 127 -9.45 57.88 15.04
CA MET A 127 -9.99 56.69 15.71
C MET A 127 -11.38 56.93 16.33
N GLU A 128 -11.70 58.17 16.72
CA GLU A 128 -13.05 58.54 17.16
C GLU A 128 -14.04 58.62 15.98
N GLU A 129 -13.62 59.19 14.85
CA GLU A 129 -14.47 59.32 13.65
C GLU A 129 -14.67 57.99 12.92
N THR A 130 -13.58 57.24 12.75
CA THR A 130 -13.58 55.94 12.08
C THR A 130 -13.69 54.88 13.17
N GLY A 131 -14.92 54.53 13.56
CA GLY A 131 -15.16 53.54 14.62
C GLY A 131 -14.32 52.27 14.46
N LEU A 132 -14.07 51.56 15.57
CA LEU A 132 -13.17 50.39 15.69
C LEU A 132 -13.64 49.16 14.87
N GLU A 133 -13.76 49.28 13.56
CA GLU A 133 -13.75 48.12 12.68
C GLU A 133 -12.35 47.52 12.74
N LEU A 134 -12.26 46.21 13.03
CA LEU A 134 -10.96 45.55 13.05
C LEU A 134 -10.32 45.68 11.65
N PRO A 135 -9.20 46.39 11.52
CA PRO A 135 -8.54 46.51 10.22
C PRO A 135 -8.10 45.13 9.76
N VAL A 136 -8.03 44.97 8.43
CA VAL A 136 -7.37 43.81 7.81
C VAL A 136 -6.00 43.58 8.48
N PRO A 137 -5.60 42.32 8.75
CA PRO A 137 -4.36 42.05 9.46
C PRO A 137 -3.18 42.72 8.74
N TYR A 138 -2.26 43.29 9.52
CA TYR A 138 -1.02 43.86 9.00
C TYR A 138 -0.33 42.89 8.01
N GLY A 139 0.34 43.43 7.00
CA GLY A 139 0.97 42.64 5.94
C GLY A 139 1.90 41.56 6.49
N TYR A 140 2.74 41.91 7.47
CA TYR A 140 3.62 40.95 8.13
C TYR A 140 2.84 39.82 8.81
N LYS A 141 1.69 40.12 9.42
CA LYS A 141 0.85 39.13 10.09
C LYS A 141 0.24 38.16 9.09
N ARG A 142 -0.18 38.63 7.92
CA ARG A 142 -0.66 37.75 6.83
C ARG A 142 0.42 36.80 6.35
N VAL A 143 1.65 37.28 6.16
CA VAL A 143 2.80 36.45 5.76
C VAL A 143 3.13 35.44 6.86
N GLN A 144 3.11 35.85 8.13
CA GLN A 144 3.31 34.96 9.26
C GLN A 144 2.23 33.86 9.32
N MET A 145 0.95 34.22 9.17
CA MET A 145 -0.16 33.27 9.14
C MET A 145 -0.04 32.30 7.97
N LEU A 146 0.32 32.78 6.79
CA LEU A 146 0.54 31.95 5.61
C LEU A 146 1.66 30.95 5.86
N LYS A 147 2.81 31.41 6.36
CA LYS A 147 3.93 30.54 6.74
C LYS A 147 3.46 29.50 7.76
N GLN A 148 2.81 29.92 8.84
CA GLN A 148 2.32 29.00 9.87
C GLN A 148 1.36 27.94 9.32
N GLY A 149 0.45 28.31 8.41
CA GLY A 149 -0.46 27.37 7.76
C GLY A 149 0.26 26.30 6.93
N TRP A 150 1.27 26.68 6.14
CA TRP A 150 2.10 25.71 5.43
C TRP A 150 2.85 24.77 6.38
N GLY A 151 3.35 25.30 7.50
CA GLY A 151 4.06 24.50 8.51
C GLY A 151 3.14 23.50 9.22
N GLN A 152 1.93 23.92 9.58
CA GLN A 152 0.91 23.04 10.17
C GLN A 152 0.50 21.93 9.20
N ASN A 153 0.24 22.26 7.94
CA ASN A 153 -0.09 21.26 6.92
C ASN A 153 1.04 20.26 6.69
N ALA A 154 2.30 20.73 6.66
CA ALA A 154 3.46 19.86 6.56
C ALA A 154 3.55 18.90 7.77
N ALA A 155 3.34 19.40 8.99
CA ALA A 155 3.37 18.60 10.21
C ALA A 155 2.25 17.55 10.23
N ILE A 156 1.02 17.92 9.86
CA ILE A 156 -0.12 16.99 9.79
C ILE A 156 0.14 15.89 8.77
N ALA A 157 0.53 16.26 7.54
CA ALA A 157 0.82 15.29 6.48
C ALA A 157 1.99 14.36 6.87
N GLY A 158 3.05 14.90 7.47
CA GLY A 158 4.15 14.11 8.02
C GLY A 158 3.69 13.15 9.12
N GLY A 159 2.81 13.58 10.01
CA GLY A 159 2.20 12.72 11.03
C GLY A 159 1.40 11.56 10.43
N VAL A 160 0.59 11.83 9.40
CA VAL A 160 -0.15 10.78 8.68
C VAL A 160 0.80 9.78 8.00
N ALA A 161 1.90 10.26 7.40
CA ALA A 161 2.91 9.37 6.82
C ALA A 161 3.52 8.43 7.85
N VAL A 162 3.88 8.94 9.04
CA VAL A 162 4.44 8.11 10.12
C VAL A 162 3.42 7.06 10.60
N LEU A 163 2.17 7.46 10.81
CA LEU A 163 1.11 6.54 11.26
C LEU A 163 0.82 5.44 10.23
N THR A 164 0.76 5.80 8.95
CA THR A 164 0.51 4.83 7.87
C THR A 164 1.70 3.89 7.66
N LEU A 165 2.92 4.37 7.82
CA LEU A 165 4.12 3.53 7.81
C LEU A 165 4.12 2.52 8.96
N ILE A 166 3.82 2.96 10.19
CA ILE A 166 3.69 2.06 11.36
C ILE A 166 2.58 1.04 11.11
N GLY A 167 1.42 1.49 10.62
CA GLY A 167 0.29 0.63 10.27
C GLY A 167 0.69 -0.43 9.24
N ALA A 168 1.41 -0.05 8.19
CA ALA A 168 1.89 -0.98 7.16
C ALA A 168 2.85 -2.04 7.72
N ILE A 169 3.77 -1.64 8.62
CA ILE A 169 4.71 -2.56 9.28
C ILE A 169 3.97 -3.57 10.16
N LEU A 170 3.00 -3.11 10.96
CA LEU A 170 2.19 -3.98 11.83
C LEU A 170 1.30 -4.93 11.02
N PHE A 171 0.68 -4.43 9.95
CA PHE A 171 -0.13 -5.27 9.05
C PHE A 171 0.73 -6.34 8.38
N ALA A 172 1.92 -5.98 7.89
CA ALA A 172 2.85 -6.90 7.25
C ALA A 172 3.42 -7.96 8.22
N SER A 173 3.65 -7.60 9.49
CA SER A 173 4.20 -8.53 10.50
C SER A 173 3.15 -9.52 11.02
N SER A 174 1.90 -9.09 11.19
CA SER A 174 0.80 -9.95 11.65
C SER A 174 0.48 -11.10 10.69
N GLY A 175 0.65 -10.90 9.38
CA GLY A 175 0.49 -11.95 8.36
C GLY A 175 1.56 -13.02 8.39
N ARG A 176 2.79 -12.66 8.79
CA ARG A 176 3.93 -13.58 8.86
C ARG A 176 3.81 -14.55 10.04
N SER A 177 3.22 -14.09 11.15
CA SER A 177 2.98 -14.90 12.36
C SER A 177 1.96 -16.02 12.19
N ARG A 178 1.05 -15.95 11.20
CA ARG A 178 0.04 -17.00 10.95
C ARG A 178 0.54 -18.15 10.06
N ARG A 179 1.75 -18.05 9.50
CA ARG A 179 2.33 -19.04 8.58
C ARG A 179 3.38 -19.96 9.21
N GLN A 180 3.76 -19.74 10.47
CA GLN A 180 4.61 -20.64 11.27
C GLN A 180 3.74 -21.46 12.21
#